data_AF-A0A6I5A5B1-F1
#
_entry.id   AF-A0A6I5A5B1-F1
#
_cell.length_a   1.000
_cell.length_b   1.000
_cell.length_c   1.000
_cell.angle_alpha   90.00
_cell.angle_beta   90.00
_cell.angle_gamma   90.00
#
_symmetry.space_group_name_H-M   'P 1'
#
loop_
_entity.id
_entity.type
_entity.pdbx_description
1 polymer ?
#
loop_
_entity_poly.entity_id
_entity_poly.type
_entity_poly.pdbx_seq_one_letter_code
_entity_poly.pdbx_strand_id
1 'polypeptide(L)'
;MAKKKQEVQLIGASKLMEKVFTGGLYRELKFYENRKEQMKDQFHKIVKDSHDIRHEFHGVVAKFIRNPVYTTDQEGLLDYLENFGVLPYVTKIDAKKVKEETDIQNTLSRFAYPVKSYVRFYLNGEGRGHLDKTQYNFDMNLERLSHWFLKTKSGHDRMKNQLELYKNNMLNCPVLKQAGSLVSNYGTVKRLNYATEYDIPAIYQELGADFLKQYGSVNMEALDDYICRGILNQKEIQSFRMMTDHKLKFMVMDVESEQRAWDYFQSERIRKSNLSRNA
;
A
#
# COMPACT_ATOMS: atom_id res chain seq x y z
N MET A 1 6.93 25.05 36.87
CA MET A 1 6.34 26.02 35.92
C MET A 1 5.38 25.29 34.98
N ALA A 2 4.07 25.43 35.18
CA ALA A 2 3.07 24.84 34.28
C ALA A 2 3.00 25.66 32.98
N LYS A 3 3.29 25.05 31.83
CA LYS A 3 3.06 25.67 30.52
C LYS A 3 1.55 25.94 30.39
N LYS A 4 1.16 27.21 30.24
CA LYS A 4 -0.20 27.61 29.86
C LYS A 4 -0.61 26.80 28.62
N LYS A 5 -1.63 25.95 28.74
CA LYS A 5 -2.20 25.19 27.62
C LYS A 5 -2.82 26.23 26.69
N GLN A 6 -2.15 26.56 25.58
CA GLN A 6 -2.75 27.40 24.54
C GLN A 6 -4.04 26.73 24.07
N GLU A 7 -5.13 27.50 24.08
CA GLU A 7 -6.43 27.02 23.64
C GLU A 7 -6.37 26.71 22.13
N VAL A 8 -6.60 25.44 21.77
CA VAL A 8 -6.51 25.01 20.37
C VAL A 8 -7.76 25.48 19.65
N GLN A 9 -7.62 26.45 18.74
CA GLN A 9 -8.73 26.89 17.91
C GLN A 9 -9.06 25.81 16.85
N LEU A 10 -10.18 25.13 17.05
CA LEU A 10 -10.64 24.09 16.14
C LEU A 10 -11.31 24.73 14.92
N ILE A 11 -10.78 24.50 13.71
CA ILE A 11 -11.32 25.02 12.45
C ILE A 11 -11.21 23.97 11.34
N GLY A 12 -12.16 23.98 10.39
CA GLY A 12 -12.09 23.13 9.20
C GLY A 12 -11.83 21.65 9.51
N ALA A 13 -10.77 21.09 8.93
CA ALA A 13 -10.41 19.68 9.10
C ALA A 13 -10.03 19.30 10.55
N SER A 14 -9.57 20.24 11.40
CA SER A 14 -9.29 19.88 12.79
C SER A 14 -10.57 19.63 13.59
N LYS A 15 -11.69 20.33 13.30
CA LYS A 15 -13.01 19.98 13.87
C LYS A 15 -13.48 18.58 13.44
N LEU A 16 -13.20 18.19 12.19
CA LEU A 16 -13.54 16.86 11.72
C LEU A 16 -12.69 15.80 12.43
N MET A 17 -11.40 16.08 12.68
CA MET A 17 -10.53 15.19 13.44
C MET A 17 -11.06 15.04 14.87
N GLU A 18 -11.43 16.13 15.53
CA GLU A 18 -12.05 16.07 16.87
C GLU A 18 -13.29 15.17 16.90
N LYS A 19 -14.18 15.27 15.92
CA LYS A 19 -15.37 14.40 15.84
C LYS A 19 -15.01 12.92 15.71
N VAL A 20 -13.97 12.60 14.93
CA VAL A 20 -13.48 11.23 14.76
C VAL A 20 -12.96 10.64 16.08
N PHE A 21 -12.35 11.45 16.94
CA PHE A 21 -11.80 11.00 18.21
C PHE A 21 -12.84 11.00 19.34
N THR A 22 -13.58 12.10 19.52
CA THR A 22 -14.63 12.22 20.54
C THR A 22 -15.79 11.25 20.28
N GLY A 23 -16.12 11.01 19.01
CA GLY A 23 -17.13 10.01 18.60
C GLY A 23 -16.67 8.56 18.70
N GLY A 24 -15.44 8.28 19.16
CA GLY A 24 -14.95 6.92 19.37
C GLY A 24 -14.53 6.15 18.11
N LEU A 25 -14.84 6.65 16.90
CA LEU A 25 -14.53 5.99 15.62
C LEU A 25 -13.06 5.56 15.51
N TYR A 26 -12.12 6.44 15.86
CA TYR A 26 -10.70 6.10 15.79
C TYR A 26 -10.33 4.97 16.75
N ARG A 27 -10.88 5.01 17.98
CA ARG A 27 -10.63 4.00 19.00
C ARG A 27 -11.20 2.65 18.59
N GLU A 28 -12.42 2.61 18.06
CA GLU A 28 -13.04 1.39 17.55
C GLU A 28 -12.25 0.79 16.38
N LEU A 29 -11.81 1.62 15.43
CA LEU A 29 -10.98 1.14 14.32
C LEU A 29 -9.70 0.48 14.86
N LYS A 30 -9.01 1.11 15.81
CA LYS A 30 -7.77 0.58 16.40
C LYS A 30 -8.00 -0.68 17.22
N PHE A 31 -9.13 -0.77 17.92
CA PHE A 31 -9.59 -2.00 18.56
C PHE A 31 -9.71 -3.15 17.56
N TYR A 32 -10.41 -2.95 16.44
CA TYR A 32 -10.57 -4.02 15.45
C TYR A 32 -9.25 -4.36 14.73
N GLU A 33 -8.39 -3.37 14.45
CA GLU A 33 -7.06 -3.61 13.85
C GLU A 33 -6.19 -4.50 14.76
N ASN A 34 -6.04 -4.12 16.04
CA ASN A 34 -5.23 -4.86 17.01
C ASN A 34 -5.79 -6.27 17.25
N ARG A 35 -7.11 -6.37 17.48
CA ARG A 35 -7.79 -7.65 17.70
C ARG A 35 -7.65 -8.59 16.49
N LYS A 36 -7.80 -8.05 15.26
CA LYS A 36 -7.63 -8.83 14.03
C LYS A 36 -6.19 -9.34 13.87
N GLU A 37 -5.19 -8.53 14.19
CA GLU A 37 -3.79 -8.94 14.07
C GLU A 37 -3.44 -10.04 15.08
N GLN A 38 -3.84 -9.87 16.34
CA GLN A 38 -3.62 -10.91 17.35
C GLN A 38 -4.37 -12.22 17.02
N MET A 39 -5.57 -12.16 16.41
CA MET A 39 -6.24 -13.38 15.92
C MET A 39 -5.45 -14.08 14.82
N LYS A 40 -4.84 -13.33 13.89
CA LYS A 40 -3.96 -13.94 12.86
C LYS A 40 -2.76 -14.62 13.50
N ASP A 41 -2.16 -14.02 14.51
CA ASP A 41 -1.05 -14.65 15.24
C ASP A 41 -1.49 -15.96 15.90
N GLN A 42 -2.72 -16.03 16.41
CA GLN A 42 -3.26 -17.28 16.96
C GLN A 42 -3.53 -18.32 15.88
N PHE A 43 -4.15 -17.94 14.76
CA PHE A 43 -4.28 -18.85 13.61
C PHE A 43 -2.92 -19.40 13.19
N HIS A 44 -1.92 -18.53 13.06
CA HIS A 44 -0.55 -18.92 12.71
C HIS A 44 0.02 -19.93 13.69
N LYS A 45 -0.09 -19.68 15.01
CA LYS A 45 0.38 -20.59 16.05
C LYS A 45 -0.30 -21.96 16.01
N ILE A 46 -1.58 -22.02 15.64
CA ILE A 46 -2.33 -23.27 15.55
C ILE A 46 -1.91 -24.08 14.31
N VAL A 47 -1.67 -23.43 13.17
CA VAL A 47 -1.45 -24.12 11.89
C VAL A 47 0.02 -24.20 11.44
N LYS A 48 0.95 -23.55 12.14
CA LYS A 48 2.38 -23.52 11.74
C LYS A 48 3.06 -24.89 11.64
N ASP A 49 2.62 -25.86 12.45
CA ASP A 49 3.21 -27.21 12.50
C ASP A 49 2.41 -28.19 11.63
N SER A 50 1.42 -27.70 10.89
CA SER A 50 0.67 -28.49 9.91
C SER A 50 1.50 -28.75 8.66
N HIS A 51 1.24 -29.88 8.02
CA HIS A 51 1.79 -30.21 6.70
C HIS A 51 1.05 -29.48 5.56
N ASP A 52 -0.21 -29.08 5.78
CA ASP A 52 -1.02 -28.40 4.79
C ASP A 52 -0.66 -26.91 4.70
N ILE A 53 -0.63 -26.40 3.47
CA ILE A 53 -0.37 -24.97 3.20
C ILE A 53 -1.63 -24.11 3.28
N ARG A 54 -2.82 -24.72 3.22
CA ARG A 54 -4.12 -24.04 3.26
C ARG A 54 -5.04 -24.76 4.23
N HIS A 55 -5.59 -24.00 5.14
CA HIS A 55 -6.55 -24.45 6.13
C HIS A 55 -7.83 -23.65 6.03
N GLU A 56 -8.97 -24.34 6.02
CA GLU A 56 -10.27 -23.70 6.00
C GLU A 56 -11.05 -24.06 7.27
N PHE A 57 -11.55 -23.04 7.95
CA PHE A 57 -12.27 -23.14 9.21
C PHE A 57 -13.48 -22.22 9.16
N HIS A 58 -14.69 -22.77 9.04
CA HIS A 58 -15.95 -22.02 9.19
C HIS A 58 -15.99 -20.68 8.42
N GLY A 59 -15.65 -20.69 7.13
CA GLY A 59 -15.66 -19.49 6.28
C GLY A 59 -14.41 -18.61 6.39
N VAL A 60 -13.40 -19.03 7.15
CA VAL A 60 -12.06 -18.40 7.23
C VAL A 60 -11.02 -19.33 6.63
N VAL A 61 -10.07 -18.74 5.90
CA VAL A 61 -8.92 -19.44 5.33
C VAL A 61 -7.65 -18.89 5.95
N ALA A 62 -6.84 -19.79 6.49
CA ALA A 62 -5.47 -19.54 6.96
C ALA A 62 -4.50 -20.27 6.03
N LYS A 63 -3.57 -19.57 5.39
CA LYS A 63 -2.65 -20.18 4.42
C LYS A 63 -1.26 -19.59 4.41
N PHE A 64 -0.30 -20.42 4.04
CA PHE A 64 1.07 -20.04 3.74
C PHE A 64 1.25 -19.87 2.24
N ILE A 65 1.74 -18.71 1.84
CA ILE A 65 2.01 -18.40 0.43
C ILE A 65 3.51 -18.21 0.26
N ARG A 66 4.08 -18.90 -0.73
CA ARG A 66 5.48 -18.70 -1.14
C ARG A 66 5.62 -17.31 -1.74
N ASN A 67 6.53 -16.52 -1.17
CA ASN A 67 6.87 -15.19 -1.63
C ASN A 67 8.35 -15.16 -2.02
N PRO A 68 8.68 -15.48 -3.29
CA PRO A 68 10.06 -15.48 -3.76
C PRO A 68 10.66 -14.08 -3.66
N VAL A 69 11.89 -14.00 -3.18
CA VAL A 69 12.69 -12.78 -3.10
C VAL A 69 13.72 -12.81 -4.21
N TYR A 70 13.84 -11.70 -4.93
CA TYR A 70 14.76 -11.57 -6.04
C TYR A 70 15.70 -10.40 -5.80
N THR A 71 16.95 -10.59 -6.18
CA THR A 71 17.87 -9.50 -6.50
C THR A 71 17.81 -9.30 -8.01
N THR A 72 17.68 -8.06 -8.46
CA THR A 72 17.59 -7.72 -9.88
C THR A 72 18.78 -6.86 -10.26
N ASP A 73 19.50 -7.25 -11.30
CA ASP A 73 20.45 -6.38 -11.98
C ASP A 73 19.67 -5.30 -12.74
N GLN A 74 19.50 -4.14 -12.09
CA GLN A 74 18.71 -3.05 -12.65
C GLN A 74 19.40 -2.40 -13.85
N GLU A 75 20.72 -2.27 -13.82
CA GLU A 75 21.49 -1.60 -14.87
C GLU A 75 21.44 -2.43 -16.16
N GLY A 76 21.81 -3.71 -16.08
CA GLY A 76 21.76 -4.62 -17.22
C GLY A 76 20.33 -4.79 -17.77
N LEU A 77 19.31 -4.79 -16.91
CA LEU A 77 17.92 -4.85 -17.35
C LEU A 77 17.48 -3.58 -18.08
N LEU A 78 17.88 -2.39 -17.61
CA LEU A 78 17.56 -1.12 -18.29
C LEU A 78 18.24 -1.06 -19.67
N ASP A 79 19.50 -1.49 -19.77
CA ASP A 79 20.21 -1.59 -21.05
C ASP A 79 19.53 -2.54 -22.03
N TYR A 80 19.12 -3.72 -21.56
CA TYR A 80 18.36 -4.66 -22.37
C TYR A 80 17.05 -4.05 -22.88
N LEU A 81 16.30 -3.36 -22.01
CA LEU A 81 15.01 -2.76 -22.36
C LEU A 81 15.14 -1.57 -23.32
N GLU A 82 16.26 -0.85 -23.27
CA GLU A 82 16.60 0.17 -24.26
C GLU A 82 16.89 -0.45 -25.62
N ASN A 83 17.77 -1.45 -25.67
CA ASN A 83 18.11 -2.15 -26.91
C ASN A 83 16.89 -2.79 -27.56
N PHE A 84 15.92 -3.22 -26.75
CA PHE A 84 14.64 -3.74 -27.22
C PHE A 84 13.66 -2.63 -27.67
N GLY A 85 13.88 -1.38 -27.27
CA GLY A 85 13.06 -0.22 -27.64
C GLY A 85 11.83 0.02 -26.76
N VAL A 86 11.77 -0.57 -25.56
CA VAL A 86 10.60 -0.45 -24.65
C VAL A 86 10.87 0.33 -23.37
N LEU A 87 12.13 0.72 -23.12
CA LEU A 87 12.56 1.46 -21.94
C LEU A 87 11.56 2.55 -21.45
N PRO A 88 11.07 3.49 -22.29
CA PRO A 88 10.17 4.56 -21.82
C PRO A 88 8.81 4.08 -21.27
N TYR A 89 8.40 2.85 -21.58
CA TYR A 89 7.08 2.32 -21.18
C TYR A 89 7.12 1.44 -19.93
N VAL A 90 8.31 0.95 -19.58
CA VAL A 90 8.53 0.04 -18.44
C VAL A 90 9.43 0.64 -17.38
N THR A 91 9.75 1.93 -17.48
CA THR A 91 10.58 2.65 -16.50
C THR A 91 9.70 3.58 -15.66
N LYS A 92 10.14 3.84 -14.43
CA LYS A 92 9.63 4.93 -13.57
C LYS A 92 10.81 5.66 -12.94
N ILE A 93 10.63 6.95 -12.65
CA ILE A 93 11.64 7.73 -11.94
C ILE A 93 11.82 7.21 -10.51
N ASP A 94 13.07 6.97 -10.12
CA ASP A 94 13.41 6.63 -8.74
C ASP A 94 13.46 7.91 -7.90
N ALA A 95 12.42 8.11 -7.10
CA ALA A 95 12.30 9.27 -6.22
C ALA A 95 13.48 9.41 -5.24
N LYS A 96 14.20 8.33 -4.90
CA LYS A 96 15.37 8.43 -4.01
C LYS A 96 16.54 9.08 -4.72
N LYS A 97 16.82 8.67 -5.97
CA LYS A 97 17.92 9.21 -6.77
C LYS A 97 17.72 10.69 -7.07
N VAL A 98 16.48 11.09 -7.38
CA VAL A 98 16.15 12.49 -7.72
C VAL A 98 16.09 13.40 -6.50
N LYS A 99 15.82 12.88 -5.30
CA LYS A 99 15.61 13.71 -4.10
C LYS A 99 16.84 14.54 -3.72
N GLU A 100 18.03 14.07 -4.06
CA GLU A 100 19.30 14.68 -3.67
C GLU A 100 19.79 15.74 -4.67
N GLU A 101 19.17 15.82 -5.85
CA GLU A 101 19.62 16.68 -6.95
C GLU A 101 18.55 17.70 -7.36
N THR A 102 18.69 18.93 -6.85
CA THR A 102 17.73 20.02 -7.07
C THR A 102 17.57 20.39 -8.55
N ASP A 103 18.66 20.35 -9.32
CA ASP A 103 18.63 20.70 -10.75
C ASP A 103 17.83 19.68 -11.56
N ILE A 104 17.95 18.39 -11.20
CA ILE A 104 17.17 17.31 -11.81
C ILE A 104 15.69 17.43 -11.44
N GLN A 105 15.37 17.81 -10.20
CA GLN A 105 13.98 18.07 -9.80
C GLN A 105 13.35 19.21 -10.61
N ASN A 106 14.09 20.30 -10.80
CA ASN A 106 13.63 21.42 -11.62
C ASN A 106 13.41 20.99 -13.07
N THR A 107 14.34 20.21 -13.62
CA THR A 107 14.24 19.66 -14.98
C THR A 107 13.04 18.73 -15.13
N LEU A 108 12.74 17.92 -14.13
CA LEU A 108 11.63 16.96 -14.13
C LEU A 108 10.26 17.61 -13.89
N SER A 109 10.21 18.80 -13.30
CA SER A 109 8.97 19.47 -12.91
C SER A 109 7.98 19.68 -14.07
N ARG A 110 8.49 19.90 -15.29
CA ARG A 110 7.69 20.07 -16.52
C ARG A 110 7.04 18.78 -17.04
N PHE A 111 7.52 17.62 -16.61
CA PHE A 111 6.96 16.31 -16.99
C PHE A 111 6.08 15.71 -15.88
N ALA A 112 5.89 16.43 -14.77
CA ALA A 112 5.15 15.92 -13.63
C ALA A 112 3.63 15.95 -13.88
N TYR A 113 2.95 14.85 -13.59
CA TYR A 113 1.50 14.82 -13.54
C TYR A 113 0.98 15.56 -12.29
N PRO A 114 -0.29 16.04 -12.31
CA PRO A 114 -0.90 16.66 -11.14
C PRO A 114 -0.82 15.77 -9.90
N VAL A 115 -0.18 16.31 -8.86
CA VAL A 115 0.09 15.55 -7.64
C VAL A 115 -1.21 15.31 -6.86
N LYS A 116 -1.52 14.03 -6.64
CA LYS A 116 -2.63 13.62 -5.76
C LYS A 116 -2.24 13.86 -4.29
N SER A 117 -3.22 14.19 -3.46
CA SER A 117 -2.99 14.39 -2.02
C SER A 117 -3.88 13.47 -1.17
N TYR A 118 -3.44 13.20 0.06
CA TYR A 118 -4.18 12.43 1.06
C TYR A 118 -4.07 13.08 2.44
N VAL A 119 -4.94 12.65 3.37
CA VAL A 119 -4.97 13.16 4.73
C VAL A 119 -4.37 12.13 5.70
N ARG A 120 -3.49 12.60 6.59
CA ARG A 120 -2.87 11.79 7.64
C ARG A 120 -2.98 12.46 9.00
N PHE A 121 -3.26 11.66 10.03
CA PHE A 121 -3.23 12.11 11.42
C PHE A 121 -1.86 11.84 12.05
N TYR A 122 -1.36 12.83 12.78
CA TYR A 122 -0.17 12.75 13.61
C TYR A 122 -0.58 12.95 15.06
N LEU A 123 -0.57 11.87 15.85
CA LEU A 123 -1.16 11.88 17.19
C LEU A 123 -0.20 12.42 18.24
N ASN A 124 -0.71 13.27 19.13
CA ASN A 124 -0.03 13.68 20.35
C ASN A 124 -0.31 12.66 21.49
N GLY A 125 0.04 13.00 22.73
CA GLY A 125 -0.19 12.13 23.89
C GLY A 125 -1.67 11.75 24.09
N GLU A 126 -2.58 12.73 23.99
CA GLU A 126 -4.03 12.51 24.12
C GLU A 126 -4.55 11.61 23.00
N GLY A 127 -4.20 11.88 21.74
CA GLY A 127 -4.58 11.04 20.60
C GLY A 127 -4.03 9.62 20.67
N ARG A 128 -2.79 9.44 21.16
CA ARG A 128 -2.19 8.11 21.39
C ARG A 128 -2.92 7.32 22.48
N GLY A 129 -3.64 7.98 23.38
CA GLY A 129 -4.51 7.34 24.36
C GLY A 129 -5.68 6.55 23.74
N HIS A 130 -6.03 6.82 22.48
CA HIS A 130 -7.07 6.08 21.75
C HIS A 130 -6.54 4.82 21.04
N LEU A 131 -5.23 4.57 21.07
CA LEU A 131 -4.67 3.33 20.52
C LEU A 131 -5.03 2.16 21.44
N ASP A 132 -5.53 1.09 20.85
CA ASP A 132 -5.76 -0.15 21.59
C ASP A 132 -4.43 -0.89 21.81
N LYS A 133 -4.12 -1.15 23.08
CA LYS A 133 -2.94 -1.90 23.53
C LYS A 133 -3.32 -3.16 24.28
N THR A 134 -4.61 -3.52 24.26
CA THR A 134 -5.13 -4.68 24.98
C THR A 134 -4.53 -5.94 24.39
N GLN A 135 -4.05 -6.84 25.25
CA GLN A 135 -3.71 -8.21 24.87
C GLN A 135 -4.96 -9.06 25.06
N TYR A 136 -5.48 -9.59 23.96
CA TYR A 136 -6.68 -10.42 23.96
C TYR A 136 -6.28 -11.87 24.14
N ASN A 137 -6.88 -12.52 25.13
CA ASN A 137 -6.80 -13.95 25.24
C ASN A 137 -7.87 -14.57 24.33
N PHE A 138 -7.42 -15.28 23.30
CA PHE A 138 -8.31 -16.03 22.42
C PHE A 138 -8.28 -17.49 22.81
N ASP A 139 -9.46 -18.11 22.79
CA ASP A 139 -9.61 -19.55 22.89
C ASP A 139 -8.87 -20.23 21.72
N MET A 140 -8.27 -21.40 21.96
CA MET A 140 -7.63 -22.23 20.95
C MET A 140 -8.67 -22.95 20.07
N ASN A 141 -9.95 -22.88 20.42
CA ASN A 141 -11.04 -23.37 19.59
C ASN A 141 -11.13 -22.57 18.26
N LEU A 142 -10.78 -23.24 17.16
CA LEU A 142 -10.74 -22.67 15.81
C LEU A 142 -12.11 -22.19 15.29
N GLU A 143 -13.20 -22.86 15.65
CA GLU A 143 -14.55 -22.46 15.25
C GLU A 143 -14.90 -21.09 15.85
N ARG A 144 -14.69 -20.94 17.17
CA ARG A 144 -14.91 -19.67 17.87
C ARG A 144 -13.98 -18.59 17.33
N LEU A 145 -12.70 -18.91 17.13
CA LEU A 145 -11.72 -17.96 16.60
C LEU A 145 -12.14 -17.46 15.21
N SER A 146 -12.61 -18.34 14.34
CA SER A 146 -13.10 -18.02 12.99
C SER A 146 -14.33 -17.12 13.02
N HIS A 147 -15.32 -17.46 13.86
CA HIS A 147 -16.50 -16.61 14.05
C HIS A 147 -16.11 -15.19 14.51
N TRP A 148 -15.23 -15.09 15.51
CA TRP A 148 -14.77 -13.81 16.02
C TRP A 148 -13.94 -13.03 15.00
N PHE A 149 -13.14 -13.72 14.18
CA PHE A 149 -12.37 -13.10 13.11
C PHE A 149 -13.28 -12.45 12.07
N LEU A 150 -14.30 -13.17 11.57
CA LEU A 150 -15.26 -12.63 10.60
C LEU A 150 -15.99 -11.40 11.16
N LYS A 151 -16.48 -11.48 12.41
CA LYS A 151 -17.13 -10.34 13.07
C LYS A 151 -16.19 -9.14 13.23
N THR A 152 -14.94 -9.39 13.62
CA THR A 152 -13.90 -8.37 13.78
C THR A 152 -13.54 -7.72 12.45
N LYS A 153 -13.43 -8.51 11.38
CA LYS A 153 -13.17 -8.02 10.02
C LYS A 153 -14.30 -7.12 9.52
N SER A 154 -15.55 -7.54 9.65
CA SER A 154 -16.71 -6.73 9.24
C SER A 154 -16.79 -5.41 10.02
N GLY A 155 -16.52 -5.45 11.33
CA GLY A 155 -16.40 -4.25 12.17
C GLY A 155 -15.28 -3.31 11.71
N HIS A 156 -14.09 -3.87 11.45
CA HIS A 156 -12.95 -3.14 10.92
C HIS A 156 -13.27 -2.44 9.59
N ASP A 157 -13.83 -3.17 8.63
CA ASP A 157 -14.09 -2.65 7.28
C ASP A 157 -15.14 -1.53 7.33
N ARG A 158 -16.18 -1.67 8.16
CA ARG A 158 -17.17 -0.61 8.42
C ARG A 158 -16.52 0.65 9.00
N MET A 159 -15.70 0.53 10.04
CA MET A 159 -15.04 1.66 10.68
C MET A 159 -14.00 2.33 9.75
N LYS A 160 -13.26 1.54 8.99
CA LYS A 160 -12.30 2.04 8.00
C LYS A 160 -13.00 2.87 6.93
N ASN A 161 -14.11 2.37 6.39
CA ASN A 161 -14.88 3.10 5.38
C ASN A 161 -15.43 4.43 5.92
N GLN A 162 -15.96 4.44 7.15
CA GLN A 162 -16.39 5.67 7.80
C GLN A 162 -15.25 6.66 7.99
N LEU A 163 -14.07 6.21 8.41
CA LEU A 163 -12.90 7.07 8.57
C LEU A 163 -12.45 7.66 7.23
N GLU A 164 -12.46 6.88 6.15
CA GLU A 164 -12.09 7.38 4.81
C GLU A 164 -13.07 8.45 4.30
N LEU A 165 -14.38 8.34 4.61
CA LEU A 165 -15.33 9.43 4.34
C LEU A 165 -14.95 10.73 5.05
N TYR A 166 -14.56 10.65 6.34
CA TYR A 166 -14.06 11.82 7.06
C TYR A 166 -12.78 12.39 6.43
N LYS A 167 -11.83 11.54 6.05
CA LYS A 167 -10.59 12.00 5.39
C LYS A 167 -10.85 12.64 4.03
N ASN A 168 -11.77 12.12 3.24
CA ASN A 168 -12.17 12.72 1.96
C ASN A 168 -12.80 14.11 2.18
N ASN A 169 -13.64 14.26 3.20
CA ASN A 169 -14.18 15.57 3.57
C ASN A 169 -13.09 16.55 4.05
N MET A 170 -12.11 16.07 4.83
CA MET A 170 -10.96 16.86 5.25
C MET A 170 -10.08 17.29 4.07
N LEU A 171 -9.87 16.41 3.09
CA LEU A 171 -9.09 16.69 1.89
C LEU A 171 -9.69 17.85 1.08
N ASN A 172 -11.01 17.98 1.11
CA ASN A 172 -11.76 19.05 0.46
C ASN A 172 -11.86 20.34 1.29
N CYS A 173 -11.37 20.35 2.54
CA CYS A 173 -11.43 21.53 3.40
C CYS A 173 -10.53 22.67 2.89
N PRO A 174 -11.07 23.87 2.58
CA PRO A 174 -10.28 24.99 2.06
C PRO A 174 -9.15 25.42 3.01
N VAL A 175 -9.45 25.46 4.31
CA VAL A 175 -8.48 25.86 5.34
C VAL A 175 -7.30 24.87 5.40
N LEU A 176 -7.56 23.56 5.29
CA LEU A 176 -6.49 22.56 5.26
C LEU A 176 -5.69 22.64 3.95
N LYS A 177 -6.34 22.92 2.81
CA LYS A 177 -5.65 23.11 1.53
C LYS A 177 -4.67 24.28 1.58
N GLN A 178 -5.04 25.38 2.24
CA GLN A 178 -4.20 26.56 2.39
C GLN A 178 -3.10 26.38 3.44
N ALA A 179 -3.44 25.86 4.63
CA ALA A 179 -2.49 25.76 5.75
C ALA A 179 -1.57 24.52 5.67
N GLY A 180 -1.93 23.50 4.89
CA GLY A 180 -1.23 22.22 4.79
C GLY A 180 -1.35 21.32 6.04
N SER A 181 -1.53 21.91 7.21
CA SER A 181 -1.76 21.20 8.47
C SER A 181 -2.62 22.00 9.44
N LEU A 182 -3.42 21.32 10.26
CA LEU A 182 -4.24 21.93 11.31
C LEU A 182 -4.13 21.15 12.61
N VAL A 183 -4.05 21.87 13.73
CA VAL A 183 -3.90 21.31 15.07
C VAL A 183 -5.29 21.04 15.69
N SER A 184 -5.37 19.96 16.46
CA SER A 184 -6.51 19.49 17.23
C SER A 184 -6.03 19.08 18.64
N ASN A 185 -6.94 18.82 19.57
CA ASN A 185 -6.62 18.30 20.90
C ASN A 185 -5.95 16.92 20.84
N TYR A 186 -6.25 16.12 19.80
CA TYR A 186 -5.71 14.76 19.64
C TYR A 186 -4.45 14.69 18.76
N GLY A 187 -3.92 15.84 18.31
CA GLY A 187 -2.74 15.93 17.47
C GLY A 187 -2.95 16.81 16.24
N THR A 188 -2.33 16.48 15.12
CA THR A 188 -2.34 17.29 13.90
C THR A 188 -2.90 16.49 12.73
N VAL A 189 -3.83 17.10 11.98
CA VAL A 189 -4.24 16.62 10.66
C VAL A 189 -3.36 17.30 9.61
N LYS A 190 -2.71 16.52 8.75
CA LYS A 190 -1.88 17.02 7.65
C LYS A 190 -2.42 16.56 6.32
N ARG A 191 -2.41 17.46 5.33
CA ARG A 191 -2.52 17.12 3.92
C ARG A 191 -1.13 16.80 3.40
N LEU A 192 -0.95 15.60 2.87
CA LEU A 192 0.30 15.13 2.30
C LEU A 192 0.10 14.84 0.82
N ASN A 193 1.18 14.91 0.07
CA ASN A 193 1.18 14.56 -1.34
C ASN A 193 1.62 13.10 -1.52
N TYR A 194 1.01 12.40 -2.48
CA TYR A 194 1.56 11.16 -2.99
C TYR A 194 2.88 11.44 -3.72
N ALA A 195 3.65 10.39 -4.00
CA ALA A 195 4.84 10.52 -4.84
C ALA A 195 4.44 11.08 -6.22
N THR A 196 5.27 11.98 -6.75
CA THR A 196 5.06 12.56 -8.07
C THR A 196 5.17 11.46 -9.13
N GLU A 197 4.16 11.39 -9.99
CA GLU A 197 4.19 10.56 -11.19
C GLU A 197 4.64 11.44 -12.36
N TYR A 198 5.41 10.86 -13.29
CA TYR A 198 6.02 11.59 -14.40
C TYR A 198 5.64 10.99 -15.75
N ASP A 199 5.59 11.82 -16.77
CA ASP A 199 5.47 11.40 -18.17
C ASP A 199 6.81 10.87 -18.69
N ILE A 200 7.01 9.56 -18.50
CA ILE A 200 8.26 8.88 -18.87
C ILE A 200 8.53 8.91 -20.39
N PRO A 201 7.53 8.70 -21.27
CA PRO A 201 7.73 8.86 -22.71
C PRO A 201 8.23 10.26 -23.10
N ALA A 202 7.66 11.33 -22.54
CA ALA A 202 8.12 12.69 -22.80
C ALA A 202 9.55 12.93 -22.29
N ILE A 203 9.87 12.42 -21.09
CA ILE A 203 11.24 12.47 -20.54
C ILE A 203 12.23 11.79 -21.48
N TYR A 204 11.90 10.60 -21.98
CA TYR A 204 12.78 9.87 -22.89
C TYR A 204 13.02 10.63 -24.20
N GLN A 205 11.98 11.24 -24.75
CA GLN A 205 12.08 12.02 -26.00
C GLN A 205 12.97 13.26 -25.83
N GLU A 206 12.92 13.94 -24.68
CA GLU A 206 13.64 15.19 -24.47
C GLU A 206 15.01 15.02 -23.82
N LEU A 207 15.14 14.11 -22.84
CA LEU A 207 16.35 13.92 -22.03
C LEU A 207 17.14 12.66 -22.41
N GLY A 208 16.57 11.79 -23.24
CA GLY A 208 17.23 10.58 -23.74
C GLY A 208 17.21 9.38 -22.77
N ALA A 209 17.77 8.28 -23.25
CA ALA A 209 17.79 7.00 -22.55
C ALA A 209 18.72 7.01 -21.32
N ASP A 210 19.90 7.61 -21.46
CA ASP A 210 20.91 7.68 -20.39
C ASP A 210 20.33 8.33 -19.13
N PHE A 211 19.49 9.35 -19.30
CA PHE A 211 18.77 9.98 -18.20
C PHE A 211 17.87 8.97 -17.46
N LEU A 212 17.10 8.16 -18.19
CA LEU A 212 16.25 7.13 -17.60
C LEU A 212 17.06 6.00 -16.96
N LYS A 213 18.22 5.64 -17.51
CA LYS A 213 19.10 4.64 -16.88
C LYS A 213 19.68 5.15 -15.56
N GLN A 214 20.10 6.41 -15.55
CA GLN A 214 20.68 7.04 -14.37
C GLN A 214 19.63 7.24 -13.27
N TYR A 215 18.51 7.90 -13.57
CA TYR A 215 17.52 8.34 -12.57
C TYR A 215 16.27 7.48 -12.48
N GLY A 216 16.11 6.51 -13.38
CA GLY A 216 14.99 5.59 -13.40
C GLY A 216 15.25 4.28 -12.66
N SER A 217 14.18 3.49 -12.62
CA SER A 217 14.13 2.11 -12.17
C SER A 217 13.05 1.38 -12.96
N VAL A 218 13.19 0.06 -13.10
CA VAL A 218 12.21 -0.72 -13.85
C VAL A 218 10.89 -0.80 -13.06
N ASN A 219 9.80 -0.44 -13.72
CA ASN A 219 8.46 -0.72 -13.24
C ASN A 219 8.10 -2.17 -13.57
N MET A 220 8.32 -3.07 -12.61
CA MET A 220 8.08 -4.50 -12.77
C MET A 220 6.63 -4.84 -13.14
N GLU A 221 5.65 -4.05 -12.71
CA GLU A 221 4.24 -4.26 -13.08
C GLU A 221 4.02 -3.98 -14.56
N ALA A 222 4.57 -2.86 -15.07
CA ALA A 222 4.53 -2.53 -16.49
C ALA A 222 5.33 -3.55 -17.33
N LEU A 223 6.49 -3.98 -16.83
CA LEU A 223 7.31 -5.01 -17.47
C LEU A 223 6.54 -6.34 -17.61
N ASP A 224 5.86 -6.77 -16.55
CA ASP A 224 5.05 -7.99 -16.56
C ASP A 224 3.93 -7.90 -17.61
N ASP A 225 3.32 -6.73 -17.81
CA ASP A 225 2.32 -6.53 -18.86
C ASP A 225 2.88 -6.71 -20.27
N TYR A 226 4.11 -6.25 -20.53
CA TYR A 226 4.80 -6.45 -21.82
C TYR A 226 5.19 -7.90 -22.06
N ILE A 227 5.64 -8.61 -21.01
CA ILE A 227 5.89 -10.06 -21.07
C ILE A 227 4.60 -10.80 -21.43
N CYS A 228 3.48 -10.42 -20.80
CA CYS A 228 2.19 -11.07 -21.03
C CYS A 228 1.62 -10.81 -22.43
N ARG A 229 2.01 -9.71 -23.06
CA ARG A 229 1.70 -9.41 -24.47
C ARG A 229 2.61 -10.17 -25.44
N GLY A 230 3.55 -11.00 -24.97
CA GLY A 230 4.52 -11.68 -25.84
C GLY A 230 5.56 -10.75 -26.46
N ILE A 231 5.56 -9.46 -26.11
CA ILE A 231 6.54 -8.49 -26.61
C ILE A 231 7.91 -8.79 -26.01
N LEU A 232 7.96 -9.14 -24.71
CA LEU A 232 9.20 -9.50 -24.03
C LEU A 232 9.20 -10.97 -23.63
N ASN A 233 10.36 -11.61 -23.76
CA ASN A 233 10.53 -13.00 -23.37
C ASN A 233 10.79 -13.11 -21.86
N GLN A 234 9.92 -13.82 -21.13
CA GLN A 234 10.07 -14.01 -19.69
C GLN A 234 11.43 -14.63 -19.31
N LYS A 235 11.96 -15.54 -20.12
CA LYS A 235 13.25 -16.22 -19.83
C LYS A 235 14.42 -15.24 -19.91
N GLU A 236 14.39 -14.31 -20.86
CA GLU A 236 15.41 -13.26 -20.99
C GLU A 236 15.30 -12.28 -19.83
N ILE A 237 14.10 -11.84 -19.45
CA ILE A 237 13.92 -10.99 -18.27
C ILE A 237 14.41 -11.69 -16.99
N GLN A 238 14.20 -13.00 -16.89
CA GLN A 238 14.67 -13.78 -15.74
C GLN A 238 16.19 -13.88 -15.66
N SER A 239 16.97 -13.71 -16.75
CA SER A 239 18.43 -13.74 -16.64
C SER A 239 19.00 -12.55 -15.86
N PHE A 240 18.24 -11.45 -15.76
CA PHE A 240 18.60 -10.28 -14.93
C PHE A 240 18.12 -10.41 -13.48
N ARG A 241 17.41 -11.49 -13.14
CA ARG A 241 16.81 -11.69 -11.82
C ARG A 241 17.33 -12.96 -11.18
N MET A 242 18.09 -12.79 -10.11
CA MET A 242 18.53 -13.90 -9.29
C MET A 242 17.59 -14.06 -8.10
N MET A 243 16.94 -15.22 -8.00
CA MET A 243 16.18 -15.57 -6.81
C MET A 243 17.14 -15.82 -5.65
N THR A 244 16.99 -15.07 -4.56
CA THR A 244 17.91 -15.13 -3.42
C THR A 244 17.32 -15.84 -2.22
N ASP A 245 15.99 -15.86 -2.09
CA ASP A 245 15.31 -16.45 -0.93
C ASP A 245 13.84 -16.79 -1.25
N HIS A 246 13.25 -17.66 -0.44
CA HIS A 246 11.82 -17.97 -0.45
C HIS A 246 11.23 -17.68 0.93
N LYS A 247 10.55 -16.54 1.06
CA LYS A 247 9.84 -16.21 2.30
C LYS A 247 8.46 -16.85 2.28
N LEU A 248 8.07 -17.50 3.37
CA LEU A 248 6.67 -17.89 3.58
C LEU A 248 5.92 -16.70 4.18
N LYS A 249 4.86 -16.28 3.49
CA LYS A 249 3.93 -15.26 3.98
C LYS A 249 2.67 -15.93 4.47
N PHE A 250 2.38 -15.78 5.76
CA PHE A 250 1.12 -16.25 6.33
C PHE A 250 0.00 -15.23 6.08
N MET A 251 -1.18 -15.72 5.71
CA MET A 251 -2.37 -14.89 5.49
C MET A 251 -3.60 -15.55 6.11
N VAL A 252 -4.47 -14.71 6.67
CA VAL A 252 -5.82 -15.11 7.11
C VAL A 252 -6.83 -14.18 6.46
N MET A 253 -7.87 -14.76 5.85
CA MET A 253 -8.94 -14.04 5.17
C MET A 253 -10.23 -14.85 5.20
N ASP A 254 -11.38 -14.22 4.93
CA ASP A 254 -12.61 -14.98 4.65
C ASP A 254 -12.54 -15.70 3.30
N VAL A 255 -13.28 -16.79 3.17
CA VAL A 255 -13.36 -17.61 1.94
C VAL A 255 -13.81 -16.76 0.74
N GLU A 256 -14.74 -15.82 0.92
CA GLU A 256 -15.17 -14.94 -0.17
C GLU A 256 -14.05 -14.03 -0.67
N SER A 257 -13.23 -13.49 0.25
CA SER A 257 -12.06 -12.68 -0.11
C SER A 257 -10.98 -13.51 -0.79
N GLU A 258 -10.82 -14.78 -0.40
CA GLU A 258 -9.96 -15.70 -1.15
C GLU A 258 -10.50 -15.95 -2.55
N GLN A 259 -11.80 -16.21 -2.69
CA GLN A 259 -12.44 -16.45 -3.98
C GLN A 259 -12.31 -15.21 -4.89
N ARG A 260 -12.58 -14.01 -4.37
CA ARG A 260 -12.37 -12.76 -5.13
C ARG A 260 -10.93 -12.59 -5.58
N ALA A 261 -9.96 -12.91 -4.72
CA ALA A 261 -8.55 -12.87 -5.10
C ALA A 261 -8.24 -13.88 -6.21
N TRP A 262 -8.77 -15.11 -6.09
CA TRP A 262 -8.64 -16.14 -7.11
C TRP A 262 -9.26 -15.71 -8.44
N ASP A 263 -10.48 -15.20 -8.43
CA ASP A 263 -11.20 -14.73 -9.61
C ASP A 263 -10.44 -13.59 -10.30
N TYR A 264 -9.90 -12.66 -9.52
CA TYR A 264 -9.02 -11.60 -10.04
C TYR A 264 -7.76 -12.19 -10.72
N PHE A 265 -7.10 -13.16 -10.08
CA PHE A 265 -5.94 -13.82 -10.69
C PHE A 265 -6.29 -14.61 -11.95
N GLN A 266 -7.47 -15.24 -12.00
CA GLN A 266 -7.95 -15.95 -13.18
C GLN A 266 -8.31 -14.97 -14.30
N SER A 267 -9.01 -13.87 -13.99
CA SER A 267 -9.31 -12.83 -14.97
C SER A 267 -8.02 -12.19 -15.52
N GLU A 268 -7.03 -11.96 -14.67
CA GLU A 268 -5.72 -11.47 -15.10
C GLU A 268 -4.99 -12.49 -15.96
N ARG A 269 -5.02 -13.79 -15.60
CA ARG A 269 -4.46 -14.85 -16.45
C ARG A 269 -5.13 -14.94 -17.82
N ILE A 270 -6.46 -14.82 -17.87
CA ILE A 270 -7.22 -14.84 -19.13
C ILE A 270 -6.89 -13.59 -19.95
N ARG A 271 -6.88 -12.41 -19.32
CA ARG A 271 -6.46 -11.15 -19.97
C ARG A 271 -5.07 -11.29 -20.58
N LYS A 272 -4.11 -11.77 -19.80
CA LYS A 272 -2.72 -12.01 -20.21
C LYS A 272 -2.63 -13.05 -21.34
N SER A 273 -3.38 -14.16 -21.24
CA SER A 273 -3.44 -15.17 -22.31
C SER A 273 -4.04 -14.63 -23.61
N ASN A 274 -5.04 -13.75 -23.54
CA ASN A 274 -5.65 -13.14 -24.72
C ASN A 274 -4.70 -12.11 -25.35
N LEU A 275 -3.98 -11.35 -24.54
CA LEU A 275 -2.92 -10.46 -25.03
C LEU A 275 -1.82 -11.24 -25.76
N SER A 276 -1.39 -12.38 -25.22
CA SER A 276 -0.42 -13.26 -25.90
C SER A 276 -0.93 -13.91 -27.19
N ARG A 277 -2.25 -14.02 -27.39
CA ARG A 277 -2.84 -14.61 -28.61
C ARG A 277 -3.07 -13.57 -29.73
N ASN A 278 -3.18 -12.30 -29.36
CA ASN A 278 -3.49 -11.19 -30.26
C ASN A 278 -2.26 -10.31 -30.59
N ALA A 279 -1.10 -10.65 -30.05
CA ALA A 279 0.19 -10.06 -30.39
C ALA A 279 0.91 -10.93 -31.43
#